data_AF-F0F6A7-F1
#
_entry.id   AF-F0F6A7-F1
#
_cell.length_a   1.000
_cell.length_b   1.000
_cell.length_c   1.000
_cell.angle_alpha   90.00
_cell.angle_beta   90.00
_cell.angle_gamma   90.00
#
_symmetry.space_group_name_H-M   'P 1'
#
loop_
_entity.id
_entity.type
_entity.pdbx_description
1 polymer ?
#
loop_
_entity_poly.entity_id
_entity_poly.type
_entity_poly.pdbx_seq_one_letter_code
_entity_poly.pdbx_strand_id
1 'polypeptide(L)' 'MTYHDCSIYGDKGYIGAEIQLDLFETVHIRLEYPYRINQKDWKPAFIPFAKARIFDRC' A
#
# COMPACT_ATOMS: atom_id res chain seq x y z
N MET A 1 7.64 -26.46 4.62
CA MET A 1 7.29 -25.45 5.64
C MET A 1 5.96 -24.86 5.24
N THR A 2 4.93 -24.98 6.09
CA THR A 2 3.63 -24.37 5.84
C THR A 2 3.53 -23.10 6.67
N TYR A 3 3.25 -21.98 6.00
CA TYR A 3 2.99 -20.71 6.66
C TYR A 3 1.48 -20.59 6.90
N HIS A 4 1.08 -20.25 8.11
CA HIS A 4 -0.32 -20.05 8.49
C HIS A 4 -0.46 -18.68 9.16
N ASP A 5 -1.52 -17.95 8.82
CA ASP A 5 -1.91 -16.67 9.43
C ASP A 5 -0.88 -15.54 9.43
N CYS A 6 -0.12 -15.40 8.33
CA CYS A 6 0.86 -14.31 8.19
C CYS A 6 0.23 -13.05 7.57
N SER A 7 0.62 -11.89 8.11
CA SER A 7 0.36 -10.57 7.52
C SER A 7 1.68 -9.91 7.13
N ILE A 8 1.69 -9.18 6.02
CA ILE A 8 2.84 -8.37 5.59
C ILE A 8 2.53 -6.88 5.71
N TYR A 9 3.53 -6.09 6.10
CA TYR A 9 3.43 -4.63 6.22
C TYR A 9 4.20 -3.96 5.08
N GLY A 10 3.50 -3.23 4.22
CA GLY A 10 4.14 -2.55 3.09
C GLY A 10 3.15 -1.91 2.13
N ASP A 11 3.67 -1.32 1.06
CA ASP A 11 2.85 -0.83 -0.05
C ASP A 11 2.94 -1.82 -1.24
N LYS A 12 1.80 -2.09 -1.86
CA LYS A 12 1.68 -3.04 -2.97
C LYS A 12 2.59 -2.65 -4.15
N GLY A 13 2.83 -1.35 -4.35
CA GLY A 13 3.66 -0.83 -5.43
C GLY A 13 5.13 -1.27 -5.39
N TYR A 14 5.63 -1.75 -4.24
CA TYR A 14 6.99 -2.27 -4.11
C TYR A 14 7.11 -3.78 -4.32
N ILE A 15 6.00 -4.48 -4.53
CA ILE A 15 5.99 -5.93 -4.80
C ILE A 15 5.93 -6.12 -6.32
N GLY A 16 6.88 -6.88 -6.88
CA GLY A 16 6.88 -7.21 -8.31
C GLY A 16 5.61 -7.96 -8.73
N ALA A 17 5.09 -7.70 -9.93
CA ALA A 17 3.80 -8.21 -10.40
C ALA A 17 3.69 -9.75 -10.31
N GLU A 18 4.77 -10.46 -10.66
CA GLU A 18 4.84 -11.93 -10.56
C GLU A 18 4.68 -12.42 -9.12
N ILE A 19 5.32 -11.73 -8.18
CA ILE A 19 5.29 -12.07 -6.75
C ILE A 19 3.93 -11.70 -6.13
N GLN A 20 3.25 -10.68 -6.64
CA GLN A 20 1.93 -10.28 -6.15
C GLN A 20 0.89 -11.38 -6.35
N LEU A 21 0.86 -12.03 -7.52
CA LEU A 21 -0.09 -13.11 -7.81
C LEU A 21 0.12 -14.27 -6.83
N ASP A 22 1.37 -14.69 -6.65
CA ASP A 22 1.68 -15.80 -5.75
C ASP A 22 1.31 -15.49 -4.28
N LEU A 23 1.69 -14.30 -3.79
CA LEU A 23 1.42 -13.92 -2.39
C LEU A 23 -0.07 -13.73 -2.08
N PHE A 24 -0.83 -13.13 -2.98
CA PHE A 24 -2.22 -12.72 -2.69
C PHE A 24 -3.26 -13.71 -3.21
N GLU A 25 -3.01 -14.38 -4.33
CA GLU A 25 -3.96 -15.32 -4.92
C GLU A 25 -3.67 -16.77 -4.54
N THR A 26 -2.39 -17.16 -4.51
CA THR A 26 -2.01 -18.54 -4.15
C THR A 26 -1.91 -18.71 -2.63
N VAL A 27 -1.15 -17.84 -1.97
CA VAL A 27 -0.80 -17.97 -0.53
C VAL A 27 -1.81 -17.27 0.38
N HIS A 28 -2.67 -16.40 -0.15
CA HIS A 28 -3.72 -15.68 0.60
C HIS A 28 -3.20 -14.86 1.79
N ILE A 29 -1.99 -14.30 1.67
CA ILE A 29 -1.42 -13.42 2.71
C ILE A 29 -2.18 -12.09 2.76
N ARG A 30 -2.37 -11.55 3.98
CA ARG A 30 -2.99 -10.25 4.20
C ARG A 30 -1.95 -9.13 4.11
N LEU A 31 -2.25 -8.08 3.34
CA LEU A 31 -1.46 -6.85 3.31
C LEU A 31 -2.07 -5.82 4.28
N GLU A 32 -1.32 -5.45 5.31
CA GLU A 32 -1.69 -4.41 6.26
C GLU A 32 -0.98 -3.10 5.93
N TYR A 33 -1.72 -1.98 6.01
CA TYR A 33 -1.18 -0.65 5.74
C TYR A 33 -1.05 0.14 7.05
N PRO A 34 0.12 0.08 7.73
CA PRO A 34 0.28 0.58 9.10
C PRO A 34 0.17 2.11 9.16
N TYR A 35 0.50 2.79 8.07
CA TYR A 35 0.52 4.24 7.97
C TYR A 35 -0.84 4.87 8.28
N ARG A 36 -1.97 4.27 7.87
CA ARG A 36 -3.31 4.82 8.19
C ARG A 36 -3.71 4.63 9.66
N ILE A 37 -3.20 3.59 10.30
CA ILE A 37 -3.56 3.24 11.69
C ILE A 37 -2.76 4.10 12.70
N ASN A 38 -1.51 4.41 12.39
CA ASN A 38 -0.65 5.23 13.25
C ASN A 38 -0.83 6.75 13.05
N GLN A 39 -1.66 7.19 12.10
CA GLN A 39 -1.93 8.59 11.81
C GLN A 39 -3.14 9.18 12.53
N LYS A 40 -3.31 8.86 13.82
CA LYS A 40 -4.47 9.30 14.60
C LYS A 40 -4.62 10.83 14.67
N ASP A 41 -3.50 11.55 14.61
CA ASP A 41 -3.45 13.02 14.69
C ASP A 41 -2.96 13.68 13.39
N TRP A 42 -2.86 12.92 12.30
CA TRP A 42 -2.41 13.49 11.04
C TRP A 42 -3.47 14.44 10.48
N LYS A 43 -3.11 15.71 10.34
CA LYS A 43 -3.91 16.70 9.62
C LYS A 43 -3.27 16.91 8.26
N PRO A 44 -4.05 16.90 7.16
CA PRO A 44 -3.52 17.30 5.88
C PRO A 44 -2.97 18.72 6.01
N ALA A 45 -1.70 18.91 5.68
CA ALA A 45 -1.17 20.25 5.52
C ALA A 45 -2.01 20.96 4.46
N PHE A 46 -2.41 22.20 4.71
CA PHE A 46 -3.07 23.01 3.68
C PHE A 46 -2.05 23.22 2.56
N ILE A 47 -2.26 22.54 1.43
CA ILE A 47 -1.41 22.69 0.23
C ILE A 47 -2.18 23.61 -0.73
N PRO A 48 -1.93 24.93 -0.74
CA PRO A 48 -2.66 25.90 -1.57
C PRO A 48 -2.56 25.65 -3.08
N PHE A 49 -1.70 24.71 -3.52
CA PHE A 49 -1.45 24.40 -4.94
C PHE A 49 -1.45 22.90 -5.27
N ALA A 50 -2.20 22.07 -4.53
CA ALA A 50 -2.27 20.62 -4.78
C ALA A 50 -2.78 20.23 -6.20
N LYS A 51 -3.26 21.20 -6.99
CA LYS A 51 -3.88 21.02 -8.30
C LYS A 51 -3.00 21.46 -9.48
N ALA A 52 -1.68 21.23 -9.43
CA ALA A 52 -0.77 21.60 -10.51
C ALA A 52 0.10 20.45 -11.07
N ARG A 53 -0.19 19.17 -10.77
CA ARG A 53 0.57 18.02 -11.32
C ARG A 53 -0.27 16.80 -11.73
N ILE A 54 -1.54 16.98 -12.09
CA ILE A 54 -2.38 15.92 -12.69
C ILE A 54 -3.06 16.49 -13.93
N PHE A 55 -2.30 17.01 -14.91
CA PHE A 55 -2.84 17.32 -16.25
C PHE A 55 -1.79 17.34 -17.38
N ASP A 56 -0.59 16.77 -17.17
CA ASP A 56 0.49 16.74 -18.19
C ASP A 56 1.00 15.33 -18.51
N ARG A 57 0.16 14.30 -18.35
CA ARG A 57 0.44 12.96 -18.88
C ARG A 57 -0.84 12.31 -19.41
N CYS A 58 -1.31 12.81 -20.54
CA CYS A 58 -2.00 11.99 -21.54
C CYS A 58 -0.94 11.44 -22.50
#